data_AF-A0A7J0BTS9-F1
#
_entry.id   AF-A0A7J0BTS9-F1
#
_cell.length_a   1.000
_cell.length_b   1.000
_cell.length_c   1.000
_cell.angle_alpha   90.00
_cell.angle_beta   90.00
_cell.angle_gamma   90.00
#
_symmetry.space_group_name_H-M   'P 1'
#
loop_
_entity.id
_entity.type
_entity.pdbx_description
1 polymer ?
#
loop_
_entity_poly.entity_id
_entity_poly.type
_entity_poly.pdbx_seq_one_letter_code
_entity_poly.pdbx_strand_id
1 'polypeptide(L)' 'MNALNANREELVRLARESGLPVSENASVTEVVLLLSDLPILADELSEALNHILGNVREADYTAHA' A
#
# COMPACT_ATOMS: atom_id res chain seq x y z
N MET A 1 -8.27 14.60 -1.74
CA MET A 1 -7.41 13.53 -1.19
C MET A 1 -6.94 12.70 -2.38
N ASN A 2 -5.64 12.61 -2.64
CA ASN A 2 -5.11 11.90 -3.82
C ASN A 2 -5.13 10.39 -3.54
N ALA A 3 -5.59 9.54 -4.46
CA ALA A 3 -5.76 8.09 -4.23
C ALA A 3 -4.45 7.41 -3.76
N LEU A 4 -3.31 7.94 -4.21
CA LEU A 4 -1.97 7.54 -3.80
C LEU A 4 -1.70 7.73 -2.29
N ASN A 5 -2.25 8.78 -1.67
CA ASN A 5 -2.07 9.04 -0.24
C ASN A 5 -2.90 8.09 0.62
N ALA A 6 -4.14 7.78 0.21
CA ALA A 6 -4.99 6.80 0.89
C ALA A 6 -4.35 5.40 0.83
N ASN A 7 -3.84 5.02 -0.34
CA ASN A 7 -3.11 3.77 -0.56
C ASN A 7 -1.86 3.64 0.33
N ARG A 8 -1.11 4.73 0.52
CA ARG A 8 0.04 4.76 1.43
C ARG A 8 -0.39 4.58 2.88
N GLU A 9 -1.45 5.26 3.31
CA GLU A 9 -1.95 5.17 4.68
C GLU A 9 -2.43 3.75 5.04
N GLU A 10 -3.09 3.06 4.10
CA GLU A 10 -3.51 1.66 4.25
C GLU A 10 -2.32 0.72 4.49
N LEU A 11 -1.26 0.84 3.68
CA LEU A 11 -0.05 0.02 3.81
C LEU A 11 0.68 0.30 5.13
N VAL A 12 0.78 1.57 5.53
CA VAL A 12 1.39 1.96 6.82
C VAL A 12 0.58 1.39 7.99
N ARG A 13 -0.75 1.37 7.88
CA ARG A 13 -1.63 0.77 8.89
C ARG A 13 -1.35 -0.73 9.02
N LEU A 14 -1.36 -1.47 7.91
CA LEU A 14 -1.11 -2.92 7.90
C LEU A 14 0.25 -3.28 8.53
N ALA A 15 1.29 -2.53 8.18
CA ALA A 15 2.62 -2.77 8.73
C ALA A 15 2.70 -2.49 10.24
N ARG A 16 2.02 -1.45 10.74
CA ARG A 16 1.96 -1.15 12.18
C ARG A 16 1.15 -2.18 12.95
N GLU A 17 0.02 -2.64 12.40
CA GLU A 17 -0.80 -3.72 12.98
C GLU A 17 -0.01 -5.03 13.08
N SER A 18 0.91 -5.25 12.14
CA SER A 18 1.85 -6.38 12.13
C SER A 18 3.06 -6.20 13.07
N GLY A 19 3.15 -5.09 13.80
CA GLY A 19 4.22 -4.79 14.74
C GLY A 19 5.53 -4.29 14.09
N LEU A 20 5.50 -3.91 12.81
CA LEU A 20 6.69 -3.41 12.12
C LEU A 20 6.99 -1.95 12.50
N PRO A 21 8.27 -1.59 12.68
CA PRO A 21 8.69 -0.23 12.98
C PRO A 21 8.64 0.64 11.73
N VAL A 22 7.45 1.14 11.39
CA VAL A 22 7.24 2.02 10.22
C VAL A 22 7.29 3.49 10.62
N SER A 23 8.23 4.22 10.02
CA SER A 23 8.37 5.67 10.20
C SER A 23 7.17 6.41 9.62
N GLU A 24 6.73 7.51 10.24
CA GLU A 24 5.57 8.30 9.78
C GLU A 24 5.74 8.85 8.36
N ASN A 25 6.99 9.06 7.95
CA ASN A 25 7.36 9.55 6.63
C ASN A 25 7.81 8.44 5.67
N ALA A 26 7.58 7.17 6.01
CA ALA A 26 7.95 6.05 5.15
C ALA A 26 7.22 6.16 3.80
N SER A 27 7.99 5.95 2.74
CA SER A 27 7.47 5.84 1.37
C SER A 27 6.73 4.51 1.19
N VAL A 28 5.84 4.46 0.18
CA VAL A 28 5.13 3.22 -0.18
C VAL A 28 6.11 2.06 -0.42
N THR A 29 7.23 2.34 -1.10
CA THR A 29 8.26 1.33 -1.38
C THR A 29 8.91 0.77 -0.11
N GLU A 30 9.24 1.62 0.86
CA GLU A 30 9.81 1.16 2.13
C GLU A 30 8.84 0.28 2.92
N VAL A 31 7.56 0.66 2.96
CA VAL A 31 6.53 -0.11 3.66
C VAL A 31 6.30 -1.46 3.00
N VAL A 32 6.26 -1.52 1.67
CA VAL A 32 6.12 -2.77 0.92
C VAL A 32 7.32 -3.69 1.17
N LEU A 33 8.54 -3.16 1.18
CA LEU A 33 9.74 -3.96 1.47
C LEU A 33 9.69 -4.59 2.87
N LEU A 34 9.26 -3.83 3.88
CA LEU A 34 9.12 -4.34 5.25
C LEU A 34 8.06 -5.46 5.34
N LEU A 35 6.91 -5.26 4.68
CA LEU A 35 5.83 -6.26 4.66
C LEU A 35 6.24 -7.52 3.86
N SER A 36 7.05 -7.36 2.82
CA SER A 36 7.54 -8.47 1.98
C SER A 36 8.46 -9.43 2.74
N ASP A 37 9.10 -8.96 3.81
CA ASP A 37 9.97 -9.77 4.68
C ASP A 37 9.17 -10.66 5.66
N LEU A 38 7.84 -10.50 5.72
CA LEU A 38 6.94 -11.28 6.56
C LEU A 38 6.11 -12.25 5.69
N PRO A 39 6.49 -13.54 5.58
CA PRO A 39 5.82 -14.50 4.70
C PRO A 39 4.34 -14.71 5.03
N ILE A 40 3.96 -14.51 6.30
CA ILE A 40 2.57 -14.64 6.78
C ILE A 40 1.65 -13.57 6.19
N LEU A 41 2.19 -12.43 5.77
CA LEU A 41 1.43 -11.31 5.22
C LEU A 41 1.42 -11.31 3.69
N ALA A 42 1.98 -12.32 3.02
CA ALA A 42 2.12 -12.33 1.57
C ALA A 42 0.77 -12.20 0.85
N ASP A 43 -0.28 -12.85 1.37
CA ASP A 43 -1.63 -12.80 0.79
C ASP A 43 -2.28 -11.43 1.01
N GLU A 44 -2.23 -10.89 2.23
CA GLU A 44 -2.77 -9.56 2.57
C GLU A 44 -2.03 -8.43 1.83
N LEU A 45 -0.71 -8.54 1.70
CA LEU A 45 0.10 -7.60 0.94
C LEU A 45 -0.27 -7.67 -0.55
N SER A 46 -0.47 -8.87 -1.10
CA SER A 46 -0.87 -9.03 -2.49
C SER A 46 -2.25 -8.42 -2.75
N GLU A 47 -3.22 -8.63 -1.86
CA GLU A 47 -4.55 -8.02 -1.96
C GLU A 47 -4.49 -6.49 -1.88
N ALA A 48 -3.76 -5.95 -0.90
CA ALA A 48 -3.56 -4.51 -0.74
C ALA A 48 -2.92 -3.90 -2.00
N LEU A 49 -1.87 -4.53 -2.54
CA LEU A 49 -1.22 -4.06 -3.77
C LEU A 49 -2.16 -4.14 -4.98
N ASN A 50 -2.97 -5.18 -5.09
CA ASN A 50 -3.92 -5.34 -6.19
C ASN A 50 -5.02 -4.26 -6.14
N HIS A 51 -5.50 -3.92 -4.94
CA HIS A 51 -6.44 -2.81 -4.74
C HIS A 51 -5.82 -1.46 -5.12
N ILE A 52 -4.56 -1.23 -4.74
CA ILE A 52 -3.80 -0.02 -5.12
C ILE A 52 -3.68 0.09 -6.64
N LEU A 53 -3.31 -1.01 -7.32
CA LEU A 53 -3.15 -1.06 -8.78
C LEU A 53 -4.49 -0.88 -9.49
N GLY A 54 -5.58 -1.41 -8.94
CA GLY A 54 -6.95 -1.18 -9.43
C GLY A 54 -7.32 0.31 -9.41
N ASN A 55 -7.09 0.98 -8.28
CA ASN A 55 -7.39 2.41 -8.12
C ASN A 55 -6.56 3.30 -9.06
N VAL A 56 -5.31 2.93 -9.35
CA VAL A 56 -4.47 3.65 -10.32
C VAL A 56 -5.04 3.51 -11.75
N ARG A 57 -5.52 2.32 -12.12
CA ARG A 57 -6.13 2.10 -13.45
C ARG A 57 -7.42 2.89 -13.63
N GLU A 58 -8.25 3.01 -12.60
CA GLU A 58 -9.48 3.81 -12.66
C GLU A 58 -9.20 5.33 -12.72
N ALA A 59 -8.17 5.79 -12.01
CA ALA A 59 -7.72 7.19 -12.06
C ALA A 59 -7.15 7.56 -13.45
N ASP A 60 -6.46 6.64 -14.12
CA ASP A 60 -5.90 6.86 -15.47
C ASP A 60 -7.00 6.88 -16.54
N TYR A 61 -8.03 6.03 -16.39
CA TYR A 61 -9.18 5.96 -17.30
C TYR A 61 -10.08 7.19 -17.21
N THR A 62 -10.25 7.76 -16.01
CA THR A 62 -11.03 9.00 -15.80
C THR A 62 -10.26 10.26 -16.18
N ALA A 63 -8.92 10.22 -16.23
CA ALA A 63 -8.10 11.34 -16.71
C ALA A 63 -8.05 11.46 -18.25
N HIS A 64 -8.42 10.39 -18.99
CA HIS A 64 -8.41 10.33 -20.46
C HIS A 64 -9.81 10.19 -21.10
N ALA A 65 -10.88 10.30 -20.31
CA ALA A 65 -12.28 10.32 -20.76
C ALA A 65 -12.83 11.75 -20.81
#